data_AF-A0A4Z2EIF9-F1
#
_entry.id   AF-A0A4Z2EIF9-F1
#
_cell.length_a   1.000
_cell.length_b   1.000
_cell.length_c   1.000
_cell.angle_alpha   90.00
_cell.angle_beta   90.00
_cell.angle_gamma   90.00
#
_symmetry.space_group_name_H-M   'P 1'
#
loop_
_entity.id
_entity.type
_entity.pdbx_description
1 polymer ?
#
loop_
_entity_poly.entity_id
_entity_poly.type
_entity_poly.pdbx_seq_one_letter_code
_entity_poly.pdbx_strand_id
1 'polypeptide(L)'
;MVMEEGGQRDRGRGTPATVEAERRQILVELVHLIDIYNVIEAVRDAGLNAVELNAGISVTRLENLVSALFNQLSKRLPTTHTIDPRESAALLVDFLLAAIDSEPDSRLTVLSVKAMLATLCGGKLVDKLRYVFSQVSNSSGVLVQSKFDGFLREALKLPTAAHEGPSFGYTHTLARSCFPQQVRSHASTTSFISPVSYMFISVILE
;
A
#
# COMPACT_ATOMS: atom_id res chain seq x y z
N MET A 1 43.27 10.92 49.13
CA MET A 1 41.96 11.56 48.90
C MET A 1 41.57 11.23 47.48
N VAL A 2 40.76 10.19 47.33
CA VAL A 2 40.13 9.75 46.07
C VAL A 2 38.87 10.58 45.85
N MET A 3 38.55 10.93 44.58
CA MET A 3 37.22 11.12 43.92
C MET A 3 37.53 11.78 42.53
N GLU A 4 37.48 11.10 41.37
CA GLU A 4 36.30 10.79 40.49
C GLU A 4 35.14 11.80 40.58
N GLU A 5 34.39 12.21 39.56
CA GLU A 5 34.23 11.90 38.14
C GLU A 5 33.46 13.11 37.55
N GLY A 6 33.48 13.30 36.23
CA GLY A 6 32.67 14.35 35.59
C GLY A 6 32.54 14.18 34.07
N GLY A 7 32.39 12.94 33.61
CA GLY A 7 32.08 12.62 32.22
C GLY A 7 30.63 12.96 31.90
N GLN A 8 30.41 14.10 31.24
CA GLN A 8 29.12 14.48 30.68
C GLN A 8 28.74 13.46 29.58
N ARG A 9 27.79 12.57 29.90
CA ARG A 9 27.23 11.60 28.94
C ARG A 9 26.41 12.34 27.89
N ASP A 10 26.93 12.37 26.67
CA ASP A 10 26.22 12.77 25.47
C ASP A 10 25.02 11.84 25.26
N ARG A 11 23.80 12.37 25.38
CA ARG A 11 22.58 11.61 25.13
C ARG A 11 22.44 11.48 23.62
N GLY A 12 22.64 10.26 23.14
CA GLY A 12 22.58 9.86 21.73
C GLY A 12 21.44 10.54 20.97
N ARG A 13 21.83 11.52 20.14
CA ARG A 13 21.01 11.99 19.02
C ARG A 13 21.07 10.89 17.97
N GLY A 14 20.03 10.06 17.90
CA GLY A 14 19.87 9.08 16.82
C GLY A 14 20.12 9.75 15.47
N THR A 15 20.87 9.10 14.59
CA THR A 15 21.16 9.64 13.26
C THR A 15 19.85 9.79 12.49
N PRO A 16 19.68 10.81 11.63
CA PRO A 16 18.43 11.01 10.87
C PRO A 16 17.96 9.76 10.11
N ALA A 17 18.91 8.93 9.65
CA ALA A 17 18.64 7.67 8.96
C ALA A 17 18.06 6.56 9.87
N THR A 18 18.44 6.51 11.15
CA THR A 18 17.90 5.50 12.09
C THR A 18 16.47 5.84 12.51
N VAL A 19 16.16 7.13 12.71
CA VAL A 19 14.81 7.61 13.02
C VAL A 19 13.85 7.38 11.84
N GLU A 20 14.29 7.59 10.61
CA GLU A 20 13.50 7.32 9.40
C GLU A 20 13.19 5.82 9.23
N ALA A 21 14.17 4.94 9.49
CA ALA A 21 13.97 3.50 9.43
C ALA A 21 12.98 2.99 10.50
N GLU A 22 13.10 3.49 11.73
CA GLU A 22 12.16 3.16 12.81
C GLU A 22 10.74 3.64 12.51
N ARG A 23 10.59 4.86 11.95
CA ARG A 23 9.30 5.40 11.51
C ARG A 23 8.66 4.56 10.42
N ARG A 24 9.45 4.08 9.45
CA ARG A 24 8.98 3.18 8.39
C ARG A 24 8.54 1.82 8.93
N GLN A 25 9.29 1.25 9.88
CA GLN A 25 8.92 -0.03 10.50
C GLN A 25 7.58 0.09 11.25
N ILE A 26 7.41 1.16 12.03
CA ILE A 26 6.16 1.44 12.75
C ILE A 26 5.00 1.64 11.76
N LEU A 27 5.23 2.33 10.64
CA LEU A 27 4.23 2.51 9.59
C LEU A 27 3.70 1.17 9.07
N VAL A 28 4.61 0.25 8.72
CA VAL A 28 4.27 -1.07 8.15
C VAL A 28 3.44 -1.88 9.16
N GLU A 29 3.87 -1.92 10.41
CA GLU A 29 3.15 -2.62 11.48
C GLU A 29 1.73 -2.07 11.70
N LEU A 30 1.57 -0.74 11.66
CA LEU A 30 0.28 -0.10 11.87
C LEU A 30 -0.68 -0.29 10.70
N VAL A 31 -0.19 -0.21 9.46
CA VAL A 31 -1.03 -0.42 8.28
C VAL A 31 -1.49 -1.87 8.17
N HIS A 32 -0.72 -2.83 8.70
CA HIS A 32 -1.16 -4.23 8.77
C HIS A 32 -2.33 -4.47 9.73
N LEU A 33 -2.64 -3.54 10.63
CA LEU A 33 -3.85 -3.59 11.48
C LEU A 33 -5.11 -3.06 10.76
N ILE A 34 -4.93 -2.43 9.60
CA ILE A 34 -6.02 -2.01 8.71
C ILE A 34 -6.24 -3.15 7.73
N ASP A 35 -7.39 -3.81 7.75
CA ASP A 35 -7.69 -4.87 6.79
C ASP A 35 -8.29 -4.33 5.48
N ILE A 36 -8.45 -5.20 4.50
CA ILE A 36 -9.00 -4.82 3.20
C ILE A 36 -10.44 -4.30 3.28
N TYR A 37 -11.24 -4.74 4.26
CA TYR A 37 -12.61 -4.25 4.44
C TYR A 37 -12.62 -2.80 4.91
N ASN A 38 -11.73 -2.45 5.86
CA ASN A 38 -11.53 -1.06 6.26
C ASN A 38 -11.15 -0.17 5.08
N VAL A 39 -10.25 -0.64 4.20
CA VAL A 39 -9.87 0.10 2.99
C VAL A 39 -11.07 0.28 2.06
N ILE A 40 -11.85 -0.78 1.82
CA ILE A 40 -13.05 -0.73 0.97
C ILE A 40 -14.08 0.28 1.52
N GLU A 41 -14.31 0.27 2.84
CA GLU A 41 -15.22 1.20 3.50
C GLU A 41 -14.74 2.64 3.40
N ALA A 42 -13.47 2.92 3.74
CA ALA A 42 -12.93 4.28 3.64
C ALA A 42 -12.93 4.82 2.21
N VAL A 43 -12.62 3.99 1.21
CA VAL A 43 -12.71 4.36 -0.21
C VAL A 43 -14.15 4.66 -0.63
N ARG A 44 -15.13 3.91 -0.11
CA ARG A 44 -16.55 4.13 -0.36
C ARG A 44 -17.04 5.42 0.29
N ASP A 45 -16.70 5.64 1.55
CA ASP A 45 -17.08 6.83 2.32
C ASP A 45 -16.46 8.11 1.73
N ALA A 46 -15.25 8.01 1.18
CA ALA A 46 -14.59 9.09 0.43
C ALA A 46 -15.18 9.28 -0.99
N GLY A 47 -16.15 8.47 -1.41
CA GLY A 47 -16.78 8.49 -2.73
C GLY A 47 -15.86 8.09 -3.89
N LEU A 48 -14.71 7.46 -3.62
CA LEU A 48 -13.73 7.05 -4.63
C LEU A 48 -14.13 5.75 -5.35
N ASN A 49 -15.12 5.03 -4.85
CA ASN A 49 -15.67 3.84 -5.50
C ASN A 49 -16.41 4.17 -6.81
N ALA A 50 -17.00 5.37 -6.93
CA ALA A 50 -17.77 5.81 -8.10
C ALA A 50 -16.96 6.64 -9.10
N VAL A 51 -15.70 6.99 -8.76
CA VAL A 51 -14.82 7.78 -9.62
C VAL A 51 -14.02 6.85 -10.53
N GLU A 52 -13.78 7.28 -11.77
CA GLU A 52 -12.91 6.55 -12.69
C GLU A 52 -11.50 6.34 -12.12
N LEU A 53 -10.93 5.16 -12.38
CA LEU A 53 -9.64 4.75 -11.82
C LEU A 53 -8.49 5.72 -12.20
N ASN A 54 -8.49 6.26 -13.40
CA ASN A 54 -7.43 7.14 -13.90
C ASN A 54 -7.64 8.62 -13.52
N ALA A 55 -8.74 8.95 -12.84
CA ALA A 55 -8.98 10.32 -12.43
C ALA A 55 -7.97 10.74 -11.36
N GLY A 56 -7.41 11.93 -11.51
CA GLY A 56 -6.54 12.53 -10.50
C GLY A 56 -7.32 12.86 -9.24
N ILE A 57 -6.66 12.77 -8.08
CA ILE A 57 -7.20 13.24 -6.80
C ILE A 57 -6.24 14.25 -6.16
N SER A 58 -6.76 15.11 -5.29
CA SER A 58 -5.92 16.04 -4.53
C SER A 58 -5.26 15.33 -3.34
N VAL A 59 -4.10 15.85 -2.93
CA VAL A 59 -3.40 15.41 -1.71
C VAL A 59 -4.32 15.53 -0.48
N THR A 60 -5.08 16.62 -0.35
CA THR A 60 -6.05 16.80 0.72
C THR A 60 -7.11 15.70 0.77
N ARG A 61 -7.55 15.18 -0.38
CA ARG A 61 -8.51 14.07 -0.42
C ARG A 61 -7.87 12.76 0.04
N LEU A 62 -6.60 12.54 -0.29
CA LEU A 62 -5.81 11.43 0.25
C LEU A 62 -5.63 11.54 1.77
N GLU A 63 -5.22 12.72 2.26
CA GLU A 63 -5.05 12.99 3.70
C GLU A 63 -6.32 12.71 4.49
N ASN A 64 -7.47 13.17 4.00
CA ASN A 64 -8.76 12.94 4.66
C ASN A 64 -9.13 11.45 4.71
N LEU A 65 -8.90 10.71 3.62
CA LEU A 65 -9.17 9.27 3.57
C LEU A 65 -8.29 8.51 4.55
N VAL A 66 -6.98 8.78 4.54
CA VAL A 66 -6.01 8.10 5.41
C VAL A 66 -6.24 8.47 6.87
N SER A 67 -6.55 9.73 7.17
CA SER A 67 -6.96 10.16 8.51
C SER A 67 -8.20 9.43 9.00
N ALA A 68 -9.20 9.21 8.12
CA ALA A 68 -10.39 8.45 8.49
C ALA A 68 -10.05 6.99 8.86
N LEU A 69 -9.17 6.35 8.09
CA LEU A 69 -8.69 4.99 8.39
C LEU A 69 -8.03 4.90 9.77
N PHE A 70 -7.07 5.78 10.08
CA PHE A 70 -6.38 5.74 11.36
C PHE A 70 -7.27 6.16 12.54
N ASN A 71 -8.21 7.08 12.33
CA ASN A 71 -9.22 7.43 13.34
C ASN A 71 -10.19 6.28 13.63
N GLN A 72 -10.51 5.44 12.64
CA GLN A 72 -11.30 4.23 12.85
C GLN A 72 -10.47 3.13 13.52
N LEU A 73 -9.19 2.99 13.15
CA LEU A 73 -8.27 2.04 13.77
C LEU A 73 -8.09 2.33 15.25
N SER A 74 -7.80 3.59 15.62
CA SER A 74 -7.54 3.98 17.01
C SER A 74 -8.72 3.69 17.95
N LYS A 75 -9.95 3.78 17.45
CA LYS A 75 -11.18 3.43 18.20
C LYS A 75 -11.31 1.93 18.52
N ARG A 76 -10.64 1.07 17.73
CA ARG A 76 -10.71 -0.40 17.87
C ARG A 76 -9.55 -0.98 18.66
N LEU A 77 -8.44 -0.24 18.79
CA LEU A 77 -7.27 -0.71 19.51
C LEU A 77 -7.50 -0.69 21.03
N PRO A 78 -6.99 -1.68 21.77
CA PRO A 78 -6.98 -1.63 23.23
C PRO A 78 -6.25 -0.36 23.73
N THR A 79 -6.65 0.15 24.89
CA THR A 79 -6.03 1.35 25.51
C THR A 79 -4.55 1.19 25.87
N THR A 80 -4.03 -0.04 25.80
CA THR A 80 -2.61 -0.38 25.96
C THR A 80 -1.79 -0.19 24.67
N HIS A 81 -2.44 0.01 23.52
CA HIS A 81 -1.81 0.38 22.26
C HIS A 81 -2.16 1.83 21.91
N THR A 82 -1.37 2.76 22.43
CA THR A 82 -1.51 4.17 22.11
C THR A 82 -0.83 4.45 20.77
N ILE A 83 -1.63 4.57 19.72
CA ILE A 83 -1.18 5.12 18.44
C ILE A 83 -1.60 6.59 18.38
N ASP A 84 -0.77 7.46 17.80
CA ASP A 84 -1.21 8.79 17.38
C ASP A 84 -1.79 8.69 15.96
N PRO A 85 -3.13 8.69 15.79
CA PRO A 85 -3.74 8.50 14.47
C PRO A 85 -3.40 9.62 13.49
N ARG A 86 -3.06 10.83 13.98
CA ARG A 86 -2.66 11.95 13.12
C ARG A 86 -1.26 11.74 12.59
N GLU A 87 -0.31 11.39 13.46
CA GLU A 87 1.06 11.12 13.05
C GLU A 87 1.13 9.90 12.12
N SER A 88 0.42 8.82 12.45
CA SER A 88 0.37 7.63 11.59
C SER A 88 -0.23 7.93 10.21
N ALA A 89 -1.27 8.79 10.16
CA ALA A 89 -1.86 9.20 8.89
C ALA A 89 -0.87 10.03 8.05
N ALA A 90 -0.17 10.99 8.65
CA ALA A 90 0.82 11.80 7.96
C ALA A 90 1.94 10.94 7.37
N LEU A 91 2.51 10.02 8.17
CA LEU A 91 3.56 9.10 7.71
C LEU A 91 3.09 8.25 6.52
N LEU A 92 1.85 7.75 6.53
CA LEU A 92 1.34 6.96 5.41
C LEU A 92 1.13 7.82 4.17
N VAL A 93 0.60 9.04 4.33
CA VAL A 93 0.44 9.97 3.21
C VAL A 93 1.80 10.29 2.59
N ASP A 94 2.80 10.62 3.40
CA ASP A 94 4.16 10.94 2.94
C ASP A 94 4.77 9.75 2.18
N PHE A 95 4.61 8.53 2.71
CA PHE A 95 5.10 7.33 2.03
C PHE A 95 4.39 7.08 0.69
N LEU A 96 3.06 7.23 0.64
CA LEU A 96 2.31 7.06 -0.60
C LEU A 96 2.70 8.12 -1.65
N LEU A 97 2.90 9.37 -1.25
CA LEU A 97 3.35 10.43 -2.15
C LEU A 97 4.78 10.18 -2.64
N ALA A 98 5.69 9.79 -1.75
CA ALA A 98 7.06 9.43 -2.13
C ALA A 98 7.11 8.28 -3.14
N ALA A 99 6.23 7.29 -3.00
CA ALA A 99 6.09 6.21 -3.98
C ALA A 99 5.44 6.67 -5.30
N ILE A 100 4.54 7.64 -5.28
CA ILE A 100 4.05 8.24 -6.52
C ILE A 100 5.17 9.00 -7.22
N ASP A 101 5.99 9.75 -6.50
CA ASP A 101 7.07 10.57 -7.05
C ASP A 101 8.32 9.77 -7.44
N SER A 102 8.40 8.48 -7.08
CA SER A 102 9.54 7.62 -7.43
C SER A 102 9.63 7.29 -8.92
N GLU A 103 8.53 7.49 -9.66
CA GLU A 103 8.45 7.24 -11.10
C GLU A 103 8.18 8.54 -11.87
N PRO A 104 8.90 8.81 -12.97
CA PRO A 104 8.64 10.00 -13.79
C PRO A 104 7.23 9.95 -14.40
N ASP A 105 6.60 11.11 -14.53
CA ASP A 105 5.24 11.31 -15.07
C ASP A 105 4.10 10.59 -14.32
N SER A 106 4.41 10.01 -13.16
CA SER A 106 3.44 9.42 -12.26
C SER A 106 2.51 10.48 -11.66
N ARG A 107 1.24 10.10 -11.43
CA ARG A 107 0.22 11.01 -10.92
C ARG A 107 -0.56 10.33 -9.80
N LEU A 108 -0.95 11.10 -8.79
CA LEU A 108 -1.86 10.64 -7.76
C LEU A 108 -3.27 10.45 -8.33
N THR A 109 -3.65 9.19 -8.56
CA THR A 109 -4.97 8.82 -9.11
C THR A 109 -5.79 7.97 -8.14
N VAL A 110 -7.06 7.76 -8.46
CA VAL A 110 -7.91 6.80 -7.74
C VAL A 110 -7.31 5.40 -7.77
N LEU A 111 -6.74 4.98 -8.91
CA LEU A 111 -6.08 3.69 -9.05
C LEU A 111 -4.88 3.57 -8.11
N SER A 112 -4.04 4.62 -8.06
CA SER A 112 -2.88 4.70 -7.17
C SER A 112 -3.26 4.41 -5.72
N VAL A 113 -4.25 5.16 -5.20
CA VAL A 113 -4.70 4.99 -3.81
C VAL A 113 -5.26 3.60 -3.56
N LYS A 114 -6.15 3.12 -4.45
CA LYS A 114 -6.76 1.79 -4.28
C LYS A 114 -5.73 0.67 -4.35
N ALA A 115 -4.76 0.76 -5.26
CA ALA A 115 -3.73 -0.25 -5.44
C ALA A 115 -2.78 -0.28 -4.25
N MET A 116 -2.23 0.88 -3.86
CA MET A 116 -1.23 0.96 -2.80
C MET A 116 -1.82 0.60 -1.43
N LEU A 117 -3.02 1.10 -1.10
CA LEU A 117 -3.68 0.73 0.16
C LEU A 117 -4.06 -0.75 0.20
N ALA A 118 -4.55 -1.32 -0.91
CA ALA A 118 -4.83 -2.76 -0.97
C ALA A 118 -3.58 -3.62 -0.91
N THR A 119 -2.42 -3.12 -1.34
CA THR A 119 -1.14 -3.82 -1.20
C THR A 119 -0.67 -3.79 0.25
N LEU A 120 -0.69 -2.63 0.91
CA LEU A 120 -0.15 -2.45 2.27
C LEU A 120 -1.05 -3.01 3.36
N CYS A 121 -2.38 -2.97 3.19
CA CYS A 121 -3.32 -3.39 4.23
C CYS A 121 -3.09 -4.86 4.67
N GLY A 122 -3.44 -5.16 5.91
CA GLY A 122 -3.48 -6.53 6.42
C GLY A 122 -4.66 -7.34 5.88
N GLY A 123 -4.81 -8.55 6.43
CA GLY A 123 -5.90 -9.46 6.12
C GLY A 123 -5.50 -10.64 5.23
N LYS A 124 -6.46 -11.53 4.96
CA LYS A 124 -6.23 -12.74 4.16
C LYS A 124 -5.91 -12.36 2.72
N LEU A 125 -4.87 -12.96 2.15
CA LEU A 125 -4.47 -12.73 0.76
C LEU A 125 -5.64 -12.93 -0.22
N VAL A 126 -6.46 -13.96 0.00
CA VAL A 126 -7.62 -14.25 -0.87
C VAL A 126 -8.62 -13.07 -0.89
N ASP A 127 -8.84 -12.39 0.24
CA ASP A 127 -9.76 -11.24 0.30
C ASP A 127 -9.17 -10.02 -0.42
N LYS A 128 -7.86 -9.79 -0.24
CA LYS A 128 -7.12 -8.76 -0.99
C LYS A 128 -7.21 -9.02 -2.50
N LEU A 129 -6.96 -10.25 -2.95
CA LEU A 129 -7.03 -10.62 -4.37
C LEU A 129 -8.45 -10.53 -4.94
N ARG A 130 -9.50 -10.84 -4.17
CA ARG A 130 -10.89 -10.58 -4.59
C ARG A 130 -11.15 -9.10 -4.80
N TYR A 131 -10.63 -8.25 -3.92
CA TYR A 131 -10.72 -6.80 -4.11
C TYR A 131 -9.97 -6.35 -5.37
N VAL A 132 -8.71 -6.78 -5.57
CA VAL A 132 -7.95 -6.47 -6.79
C VAL A 132 -8.73 -6.91 -8.03
N PHE A 133 -9.23 -8.15 -8.04
CA PHE A 133 -10.03 -8.68 -9.13
C PHE A 133 -11.25 -7.79 -9.43
N SER A 134 -11.93 -7.29 -8.40
CA SER A 134 -13.07 -6.38 -8.59
C SER A 134 -12.69 -5.05 -9.25
N GLN A 135 -11.47 -4.53 -9.01
CA GLN A 135 -10.99 -3.31 -9.64
C GLN A 135 -10.59 -3.53 -11.11
N VAL A 136 -10.07 -4.72 -11.43
CA VAL A 136 -9.47 -5.00 -12.74
C VAL A 136 -10.40 -5.75 -13.69
N SER A 137 -11.61 -6.10 -13.26
CA SER A 137 -12.60 -6.78 -14.09
C SER A 137 -13.52 -5.81 -14.83
N ASN A 138 -14.22 -6.33 -15.84
CA ASN A 138 -15.36 -5.68 -16.47
C ASN A 138 -16.68 -6.05 -15.75
N SER A 139 -17.79 -5.48 -16.21
CA SER A 139 -19.12 -5.75 -15.66
C SER A 139 -19.57 -7.21 -15.76
N SER A 140 -18.97 -7.98 -16.68
CA SER A 140 -19.22 -9.42 -16.83
C SER A 140 -18.39 -10.29 -15.88
N GLY A 141 -17.61 -9.68 -14.97
CA GLY A 141 -16.75 -10.41 -14.04
C GLY A 141 -15.55 -11.07 -14.70
N VAL A 142 -15.12 -10.58 -15.86
CA VAL A 142 -13.93 -11.06 -16.57
C VAL A 142 -12.81 -10.05 -16.38
N LEU A 143 -11.62 -10.54 -16.04
CA LEU A 143 -10.42 -9.71 -15.91
C LEU A 143 -10.09 -8.98 -17.21
N VAL A 144 -9.79 -7.69 -17.09
CA VAL A 144 -9.29 -6.85 -18.18
C VAL A 144 -7.79 -6.67 -18.00
N GLN A 145 -6.99 -7.23 -18.91
CA GLN A 145 -5.53 -7.30 -18.76
C GLN A 145 -4.88 -5.92 -18.60
N SER A 146 -5.35 -4.91 -19.34
CA SER A 146 -4.83 -3.54 -19.23
C SER A 146 -5.13 -2.89 -17.87
N LYS A 147 -6.27 -3.22 -17.24
CA LYS A 147 -6.56 -2.74 -15.88
C LYS A 147 -5.68 -3.41 -14.85
N PHE A 148 -5.42 -4.72 -15.01
CA PHE A 148 -4.52 -5.46 -14.13
C PHE A 148 -3.08 -4.96 -14.24
N ASP A 149 -2.64 -4.69 -15.48
CA ASP A 149 -1.33 -4.08 -15.75
C ASP A 149 -1.18 -2.72 -15.06
N GLY A 150 -2.18 -1.85 -15.20
CA GLY A 150 -2.21 -0.56 -14.50
C GLY A 150 -2.21 -0.70 -12.98
N PHE A 151 -2.97 -1.67 -12.43
CA PHE A 151 -2.97 -1.94 -11.00
C PHE A 151 -1.59 -2.35 -10.49
N LEU A 152 -0.91 -3.28 -11.19
CA LEU A 152 0.44 -3.71 -10.85
C LEU A 152 1.44 -2.56 -10.92
N ARG A 153 1.36 -1.72 -11.95
CA ARG A 153 2.22 -0.54 -12.08
C ARG A 153 2.08 0.40 -10.88
N GLU A 154 0.87 0.61 -10.37
CA GLU A 154 0.67 1.43 -9.17
C GLU A 154 1.13 0.73 -7.89
N ALA A 155 0.87 -0.56 -7.74
CA ALA A 155 1.27 -1.33 -6.56
C ALA A 155 2.80 -1.42 -6.42
N LEU A 156 3.52 -1.63 -7.52
CA LEU A 156 4.98 -1.82 -7.53
C LEU A 156 5.78 -0.52 -7.33
N LYS A 157 5.12 0.63 -7.26
CA LYS A 157 5.77 1.88 -6.82
C LYS A 157 6.18 1.83 -5.34
N LEU A 158 5.45 1.07 -4.52
CA LEU A 158 5.74 0.92 -3.10
C LEU A 158 7.14 0.32 -2.84
N PRO A 159 7.50 -0.86 -3.38
CA PRO A 159 8.85 -1.39 -3.20
C PRO A 159 9.92 -0.54 -3.89
N THR A 160 9.62 0.12 -5.03
CA THR A 160 10.57 1.07 -5.64
C THR A 160 10.92 2.21 -4.68
N ALA A 161 9.93 2.79 -3.98
CA ALA A 161 10.13 3.83 -2.97
C ALA A 161 10.88 3.34 -1.73
N ALA A 162 10.78 2.05 -1.42
CA ALA A 162 11.54 1.37 -0.37
C ALA A 162 12.98 1.02 -0.80
N HIS A 163 13.40 1.42 -2.01
CA HIS A 163 14.69 1.08 -2.63
C HIS A 163 14.87 -0.39 -3.00
N GLU A 164 13.76 -1.10 -3.21
CA GLU A 164 13.72 -2.50 -3.64
C GLU A 164 13.33 -2.62 -5.12
N GLY A 165 13.37 -1.52 -5.87
CA GLY A 165 13.09 -1.48 -7.31
C GLY A 165 13.89 -2.47 -8.17
N PRO A 166 15.18 -2.77 -7.89
CA PRO A 166 15.90 -3.82 -8.62
C PRO A 166 15.30 -5.23 -8.44
N SER A 167 14.65 -5.49 -7.31
CA SER A 167 14.02 -6.77 -6.99
C SER A 167 12.57 -6.83 -7.46
N PHE A 168 11.81 -5.73 -7.31
CA PHE A 168 10.35 -5.70 -7.51
C PHE A 168 9.85 -4.62 -8.47
N GLY A 169 10.74 -4.03 -9.28
CA GLY A 169 10.37 -3.03 -10.27
C GLY A 169 9.38 -3.57 -11.30
N TYR A 170 8.44 -2.72 -11.72
CA TYR A 170 7.51 -3.10 -12.77
C TYR A 170 8.23 -3.39 -14.10
N THR A 171 7.88 -4.50 -14.75
CA THR A 171 8.27 -4.80 -16.12
C THR A 171 7.04 -5.22 -16.93
N HIS A 172 7.03 -4.90 -18.23
CA HIS A 172 5.89 -5.20 -19.11
C HIS A 172 5.57 -6.70 -19.27
N THR A 173 6.49 -7.58 -18.86
CA THR A 173 6.29 -9.03 -18.90
C THR A 173 5.63 -9.58 -17.64
N LEU A 174 5.68 -8.87 -16.51
CA LEU A 174 5.12 -9.32 -15.21
C LEU A 174 3.61 -9.57 -15.26
N ALA A 175 2.83 -8.64 -15.83
CA ALA A 175 1.39 -8.84 -15.98
C ALA A 175 1.06 -9.98 -16.97
N ARG A 176 1.94 -10.22 -17.94
CA ARG A 176 1.77 -11.26 -18.97
C ARG A 176 2.16 -12.65 -18.46
N SER A 177 3.14 -12.76 -17.56
CA SER A 177 3.55 -14.04 -16.97
C SER A 177 2.45 -14.63 -16.08
N CYS A 178 1.61 -13.78 -15.47
CA CYS A 178 0.45 -14.21 -14.69
C CYS A 178 -0.65 -14.88 -15.55
N PHE A 179 -0.71 -14.57 -16.85
CA PHE A 179 -1.76 -15.04 -17.76
C PHE A 179 -1.15 -15.46 -19.11
N PRO A 180 -0.63 -16.70 -19.23
CA PRO A 180 -0.14 -17.21 -20.51
C PRO A 180 -1.26 -17.21 -21.56
N GLN A 181 -0.87 -17.10 -22.84
CA GLN A 181 -1.76 -16.74 -23.96
C GLN A 181 -3.02 -17.61 -24.12
N GLN A 182 -3.06 -18.79 -23.51
CA GLN A 182 -4.16 -19.75 -23.59
C GLN A 182 -5.32 -19.48 -22.62
N VAL A 183 -5.15 -18.64 -21.58
CA VAL A 183 -6.21 -18.33 -20.57
C VAL A 183 -6.94 -17.00 -20.89
N ARG A 184 -6.69 -16.43 -22.07
CA ARG A 184 -7.02 -15.03 -22.42
C ARG A 184 -8.50 -14.69 -22.52
N SER A 185 -9.42 -15.66 -22.67
CA SER A 185 -10.82 -15.36 -22.97
C SER A 185 -11.76 -15.33 -21.75
N HIS A 186 -11.43 -15.99 -20.63
CA HIS A 186 -12.32 -16.04 -19.46
C HIS A 186 -11.57 -16.23 -18.13
N ALA A 187 -10.67 -15.31 -17.78
CA ALA A 187 -10.10 -15.29 -16.44
C ALA A 187 -11.17 -14.83 -15.41
N SER A 188 -11.80 -15.80 -14.76
CA SER A 188 -12.71 -15.63 -13.62
C SER A 188 -11.93 -15.54 -12.31
N THR A 189 -12.58 -15.10 -11.22
CA THR A 189 -11.94 -14.91 -9.91
C THR A 189 -11.17 -16.14 -9.42
N THR A 190 -11.67 -17.35 -9.66
CA THR A 190 -11.00 -18.59 -9.26
C THR A 190 -9.71 -18.84 -10.05
N SER A 191 -9.73 -18.62 -11.37
CA SER A 191 -8.55 -18.74 -12.23
C SER A 191 -7.52 -17.62 -12.03
N PHE A 192 -7.95 -16.47 -11.49
CA PHE A 192 -7.09 -15.33 -11.16
C PHE A 192 -6.24 -15.59 -9.92
N ILE A 193 -6.86 -16.14 -8.86
CA ILE A 193 -6.24 -16.19 -7.53
C ILE A 193 -4.95 -17.01 -7.54
N SER A 194 -4.91 -18.19 -8.19
CA SER A 194 -3.75 -19.09 -8.10
C SER A 194 -2.45 -18.47 -8.65
N PRO A 195 -2.35 -18.07 -9.93
CA PRO A 195 -1.11 -17.52 -10.48
C PRO A 195 -0.74 -16.15 -9.88
N VAL A 196 -1.74 -15.31 -9.58
CA VAL A 196 -1.49 -13.98 -9.02
C VAL A 196 -1.14 -14.03 -7.54
N SER A 197 -1.64 -14.99 -6.78
CA SER A 197 -1.20 -15.22 -5.38
C SER A 197 0.30 -15.42 -5.32
N TYR A 198 0.86 -16.31 -6.15
CA TYR A 198 2.31 -16.56 -6.15
C TYR A 198 3.09 -15.28 -6.48
N MET A 199 2.66 -14.53 -7.50
CA MET A 199 3.31 -13.28 -7.87
C MET A 199 3.23 -12.23 -6.73
N PHE A 200 2.05 -12.01 -6.16
CA PHE A 200 1.86 -11.04 -5.06
C PHE A 200 2.61 -11.45 -3.79
N ILE A 201 2.65 -12.74 -3.49
CA ILE A 201 3.42 -13.29 -2.37
C ILE A 201 4.90 -13.02 -2.60
N SER A 202 5.45 -13.35 -3.77
CA SER A 202 6.86 -13.07 -4.09
C SER A 202 7.19 -11.58 -4.10
N VAL A 203 6.27 -10.72 -4.56
CA VAL A 203 6.46 -9.26 -4.59
C VAL A 203 6.42 -8.59 -3.21
N ILE A 204 5.76 -9.21 -2.22
CA ILE A 204 5.57 -8.65 -0.87
C ILE A 204 6.48 -9.31 0.19
N LEU A 205 6.94 -10.55 -0.03
CA LEU A 205 7.68 -11.34 0.98
C LEU A 205 9.18 -11.53 0.70
N GLU A 206 9.66 -11.25 -0.50
CA GLU A 206 11.11 -11.20 -0.79
C GLU A 206 11.62 -9.76 -0.70
#